data_AF-A0A562KTB2-F1
#
_entry.id   AF-A0A562KTB2-F1
#
_cell.length_a   1.000
_cell.length_b   1.000
_cell.length_c   1.000
_cell.angle_alpha   90.00
_cell.angle_beta   90.00
_cell.angle_gamma   90.00
#
_symmetry.space_group_name_H-M   'P 1'
#
loop_
_entity.id
_entity.type
_entity.pdbx_description
1 polymer ?
#
loop_
_entity_poly.entity_id
_entity_poly.type
_entity_poly.pdbx_seq_one_letter_code
_entity_poly.pdbx_strand_id
1 'polypeptide(L)'
;MNHFRSKYSLSRYFTPPKPVPLELDLVQLEGGGYAPAQFWGQTRDGQEVYIRYRGGHFSVTLENGTDVEGETCLLDVTIGPPFHGGMSVEQVCNYFGITINGIRPPLPAPGETLPEGCKDLSGRTTFYDAWFSSGLDTQKRFLTAALAAFPGATLMQPIFDQFKTVGYRVCPTVETLTSDFSLIVLGELTENTIARLAHEPLWDRETGDCVIHLRTSGIQYPIRKYGNDDAERLRGVLGRTIYVAGQVDDCLYGSFSVHSEFSTGDASRQSLLQKLDGLLDKFFPACQIDFFDLKTGQMEQEDSFVMHFDPAIVSWLDAGPDRWLSIENKGDWQSPRFAGSRLARVTS
;
A
#
# COMPACT_ATOMS: atom_id res chain seq x y z
N MET A 1 -11.19 5.94 19.32
CA MET A 1 -11.71 4.68 18.71
C MET A 1 -10.56 4.14 17.86
N ASN A 2 -9.82 3.15 18.36
CA ASN A 2 -8.59 2.67 17.73
C ASN A 2 -8.93 1.69 16.60
N HIS A 3 -9.01 2.21 15.37
CA HIS A 3 -9.12 1.39 14.16
C HIS A 3 -7.91 1.59 13.25
N PHE A 4 -6.74 1.19 13.75
CA PHE A 4 -5.71 0.62 12.87
C PHE A 4 -5.89 -0.90 12.86
N ARG A 5 -7.04 -1.37 12.35
CA ARG A 5 -7.22 -2.79 12.04
C ARG A 5 -6.96 -2.99 10.55
N SER A 6 -5.82 -3.66 10.36
CA SER A 6 -5.20 -4.17 9.15
C SER A 6 -4.40 -3.18 8.29
N LYS A 7 -3.07 -3.39 8.29
CA LYS A 7 -2.15 -3.01 7.19
C LYS A 7 -2.57 -3.64 5.84
N TYR A 8 -3.58 -4.50 5.81
CA TYR A 8 -4.07 -5.31 4.70
C TYR A 8 -5.60 -5.37 4.74
N SER A 9 -6.31 -4.34 4.27
CA SER A 9 -7.77 -4.42 4.20
C SER A 9 -8.17 -5.70 3.45
N LEU A 10 -9.09 -6.49 4.03
CA LEU A 10 -9.64 -7.68 3.35
C LEU A 10 -10.25 -7.32 1.98
N SER A 11 -10.66 -6.05 1.81
CA SER A 11 -10.99 -5.50 0.50
C SER A 11 -9.72 -5.02 -0.22
N ARG A 12 -9.36 -5.71 -1.29
CA ARG A 12 -8.34 -5.27 -2.26
C ARG A 12 -8.80 -4.09 -3.12
N TYR A 13 -10.10 -3.76 -3.08
CA TYR A 13 -10.69 -2.67 -3.84
C TYR A 13 -11.01 -1.49 -2.94
N PHE A 14 -10.71 -0.29 -3.43
CA PHE A 14 -11.06 0.96 -2.76
C PHE A 14 -11.59 1.98 -3.78
N THR A 15 -12.83 2.41 -3.61
CA THR A 15 -13.38 3.56 -4.34
C THR A 15 -13.51 4.71 -3.35
N PRO A 16 -12.86 5.86 -3.59
CA PRO A 16 -13.01 7.04 -2.74
C PRO A 16 -14.50 7.38 -2.54
N PRO A 17 -14.96 7.49 -1.28
CA PRO A 17 -16.28 8.04 -1.01
C PRO A 17 -16.33 9.50 -1.44
N LYS A 18 -17.54 10.02 -1.69
CA LYS A 18 -17.76 11.46 -1.87
C LYS A 18 -18.01 12.09 -0.50
N PRO A 19 -17.05 12.81 0.10
CA PRO A 19 -17.26 13.46 1.39
C PRO A 19 -18.29 14.58 1.25
N VAL A 20 -18.94 14.92 2.37
CA VAL A 20 -19.78 16.11 2.43
C VAL A 20 -18.87 17.34 2.32
N PRO A 21 -19.15 18.30 1.43
CA PRO A 21 -18.40 19.55 1.35
C PRO A 21 -18.39 20.30 2.68
N LEU A 22 -17.24 20.86 3.06
CA LEU A 22 -17.09 21.62 4.30
C LEU A 22 -17.61 23.06 4.19
N GLU A 23 -17.77 23.57 2.97
CA GLU A 23 -18.18 24.95 2.71
C GLU A 23 -17.29 25.99 3.44
N LEU A 24 -16.01 25.67 3.58
CA LEU A 24 -15.03 26.45 4.33
C LEU A 24 -14.29 27.43 3.40
N ASP A 25 -14.38 28.72 3.68
CA ASP A 25 -13.63 29.76 2.97
C ASP A 25 -12.42 30.23 3.79
N LEU A 26 -11.23 30.10 3.21
CA LEU A 26 -9.95 30.48 3.80
C LEU A 26 -9.43 31.76 3.16
N VAL A 27 -8.73 32.60 3.93
CA VAL A 27 -8.01 33.76 3.36
C VAL A 27 -6.70 33.34 2.69
N GLN A 28 -6.10 32.25 3.19
CA GLN A 28 -4.90 31.64 2.64
C GLN A 28 -4.91 30.14 2.93
N LEU A 29 -4.29 29.38 2.04
CA LEU A 29 -4.01 27.96 2.24
C LEU A 29 -2.71 27.65 1.49
N GLU A 30 -1.73 27.14 2.21
CA GLU A 30 -0.43 26.76 1.66
C GLU A 30 -0.03 25.37 2.13
N GLY A 31 0.96 24.78 1.47
CA GLY A 31 1.48 23.46 1.79
C GLY A 31 1.40 22.50 0.60
N GLY A 32 1.32 21.20 0.91
CA GLY A 32 1.38 20.11 -0.06
C GLY A 32 2.22 18.96 0.46
N GLY A 33 2.70 18.13 -0.47
CA GLY A 33 3.57 16.99 -0.17
C GLY A 33 3.04 15.67 -0.74
N TYR A 34 3.81 14.61 -0.53
CA TYR A 34 3.54 13.30 -1.12
C TYR A 34 3.22 12.20 -0.10
N ALA A 35 3.78 12.24 1.11
CA ALA A 35 3.48 11.26 2.17
C ALA A 35 4.11 11.67 3.53
N PRO A 36 3.44 12.48 4.36
CA PRO A 36 2.09 13.04 4.18
C PRO A 36 2.07 14.34 3.38
N ALA A 37 0.92 14.66 2.80
CA ALA A 37 0.58 16.03 2.39
C ALA A 37 0.00 16.78 3.60
N GLN A 38 0.47 18.01 3.80
CA GLN A 38 0.07 18.85 4.93
C GLN A 38 -0.17 20.27 4.44
N PHE A 39 -1.21 20.90 4.97
CA PHE A 39 -1.57 22.26 4.60
C PHE A 39 -1.93 23.08 5.84
N TRP A 40 -1.61 24.35 5.76
CA TRP A 40 -1.88 25.35 6.78
C TRP A 40 -2.65 26.49 6.12
N GLY A 41 -3.75 26.87 6.74
CA GLY A 41 -4.60 27.95 6.27
C GLY A 41 -5.15 28.78 7.41
N GLN A 42 -5.90 29.81 7.05
CA GLN A 42 -6.54 30.68 8.02
C GLN A 42 -7.92 31.08 7.51
N THR A 43 -8.91 31.14 8.39
CA THR A 43 -10.24 31.68 8.09
C THR A 43 -10.24 33.22 8.15
N ARG A 44 -11.31 33.87 7.70
CA ARG A 44 -11.42 35.35 7.72
C ARG A 44 -11.48 35.95 9.13
N ASP A 45 -12.00 35.20 10.09
CA ASP A 45 -12.06 35.56 11.51
C ASP A 45 -10.78 35.19 12.26
N GLY A 46 -9.76 34.68 11.57
CA GLY A 46 -8.41 34.49 12.10
C GLY A 46 -8.14 33.13 12.72
N GLN A 47 -9.07 32.17 12.64
CA GLN A 47 -8.85 30.80 13.12
C GLN A 47 -7.85 30.08 12.23
N GLU A 48 -6.92 29.35 12.85
CA GLU A 48 -5.94 28.55 12.12
C GLU A 48 -6.56 27.22 11.69
N VAL A 49 -6.22 26.79 10.49
CA VAL A 49 -6.73 25.56 9.88
C VAL A 49 -5.55 24.66 9.54
N TYR A 50 -5.55 23.45 10.08
CA TYR A 50 -4.60 22.41 9.71
C TYR A 50 -5.30 21.30 8.93
N ILE A 51 -4.72 20.94 7.80
CA ILE A 51 -5.22 19.87 6.93
C ILE A 51 -4.11 18.85 6.75
N ARG A 52 -4.46 17.57 6.89
CA ARG A 52 -3.50 16.47 6.73
C ARG A 52 -4.08 15.35 5.90
N TYR A 53 -3.30 14.86 4.95
CA TYR A 53 -3.58 13.65 4.20
C TYR A 53 -2.43 12.63 4.34
N ARG A 54 -2.71 11.48 4.96
CA ARG A 54 -1.72 10.42 5.21
C ARG A 54 -2.34 9.03 5.21
N GLY A 55 -1.77 8.12 4.43
CA GLY A 55 -2.15 6.71 4.45
C GLY A 55 -3.60 6.45 4.05
N GLY A 56 -4.14 7.23 3.11
CA GLY A 56 -5.54 7.18 2.70
C GLY A 56 -6.48 8.02 3.55
N HIS A 57 -5.99 8.60 4.65
CA HIS A 57 -6.79 9.32 5.63
C HIS A 57 -6.65 10.83 5.48
N PHE A 58 -7.77 11.55 5.46
CA PHE A 58 -7.85 13.01 5.36
C PHE A 58 -8.51 13.59 6.61
N SER A 59 -7.89 14.62 7.18
CA SER A 59 -8.42 15.34 8.34
C SER A 59 -8.29 16.84 8.19
N VAL A 60 -9.28 17.57 8.71
CA VAL A 60 -9.30 19.04 8.81
C VAL A 60 -9.59 19.41 10.26
N THR A 61 -8.70 20.17 10.87
CA THR A 61 -8.82 20.66 12.25
C THR A 61 -8.75 22.19 12.28
N LEU A 62 -9.56 22.78 13.16
CA LEU A 62 -9.45 24.19 13.53
C LEU A 62 -8.71 24.30 14.86
N GLU A 63 -7.70 25.16 14.90
CA GLU A 63 -7.04 25.58 16.12
C GLU A 63 -7.60 26.93 16.55
N ASN A 64 -8.08 27.00 17.80
CA ASN A 64 -8.42 28.26 18.45
C ASN A 64 -7.13 28.81 19.07
N GLY A 65 -6.68 29.99 18.63
CA GLY A 65 -5.38 30.56 19.02
C GLY A 65 -5.06 30.53 20.53
N THR A 66 -3.78 30.32 20.82
CA THR A 66 -2.96 30.42 22.05
C THR A 66 -3.52 30.12 23.46
N ASP A 67 -4.82 29.97 23.74
CA ASP A 67 -5.28 29.92 25.14
C ASP A 67 -6.48 28.99 25.46
N VAL A 68 -6.88 28.09 24.55
CA VAL A 68 -7.92 27.10 24.88
C VAL A 68 -7.58 25.73 24.32
N GLU A 69 -7.40 24.75 25.21
CA GLU A 69 -7.50 23.33 24.90
C GLU A 69 -8.76 23.09 24.04
N GLY A 70 -8.60 22.81 22.74
CA GLY A 70 -9.75 22.58 21.88
C GLY A 70 -9.44 22.64 20.38
N GLU A 71 -8.62 21.71 19.90
CA GLU A 71 -8.65 21.36 18.47
C GLU A 71 -10.05 20.87 18.11
N THR A 72 -10.73 21.58 17.20
CA THR A 72 -12.03 21.13 16.69
C THR A 72 -11.82 20.39 15.39
N CYS A 73 -12.08 19.08 15.39
CA CYS A 73 -12.05 18.28 14.18
C CYS A 73 -13.32 18.55 13.36
N LEU A 74 -13.16 19.17 12.18
CA LEU A 74 -14.26 19.40 11.24
C LEU A 74 -14.53 18.19 10.35
N LEU A 75 -13.48 17.47 9.99
CA LEU A 75 -13.55 16.30 9.12
C LEU A 75 -12.44 15.33 9.46
N ASP A 76 -12.79 14.04 9.48
CA ASP A 76 -11.88 12.92 9.70
C ASP A 76 -12.45 11.73 8.90
N VAL A 77 -11.85 11.43 7.74
CA VAL A 77 -12.38 10.48 6.77
C VAL A 77 -11.29 9.73 6.02
N THR A 78 -11.55 8.46 5.68
CA THR A 78 -10.74 7.69 4.74
C THR A 78 -11.22 7.92 3.31
N ILE A 79 -10.38 8.53 2.48
CA ILE A 79 -10.70 8.94 1.10
C ILE A 79 -9.76 8.35 0.04
N GLY A 80 -8.68 7.69 0.45
CA GLY A 80 -7.70 7.12 -0.44
C GLY A 80 -7.26 5.72 -0.01
N PRO A 81 -6.55 5.00 -0.90
CA PRO A 81 -6.03 3.68 -0.56
C PRO A 81 -4.97 3.76 0.56
N PRO A 82 -4.77 2.67 1.32
CA PRO A 82 -3.73 2.60 2.33
C PRO A 82 -2.36 3.01 1.79
N PHE A 83 -1.54 3.65 2.63
CA PHE A 83 -0.19 4.15 2.30
C PHE A 83 -0.11 5.29 1.26
N HIS A 84 -1.22 5.71 0.65
CA HIS A 84 -1.23 6.91 -0.19
C HIS A 84 -1.22 8.19 0.64
N GLY A 85 -0.45 9.19 0.26
CA GLY A 85 -0.36 10.46 1.01
C GLY A 85 -0.25 11.71 0.16
N GLY A 86 -0.29 11.59 -1.17
CA GLY A 86 -0.13 12.72 -2.08
C GLY A 86 -1.46 13.40 -2.33
N MET A 87 -1.47 14.73 -2.16
CA MET A 87 -2.63 15.55 -2.47
C MET A 87 -2.16 16.97 -2.78
N SER A 88 -2.78 17.60 -3.78
CA SER A 88 -2.52 19.01 -4.12
C SER A 88 -3.56 19.95 -3.48
N VAL A 89 -3.25 21.25 -3.42
CA VAL A 89 -4.19 22.29 -2.92
C VAL A 89 -5.48 22.30 -3.74
N GLU A 90 -5.36 22.15 -5.06
CA GLU A 90 -6.49 22.06 -5.98
C GLU A 90 -7.39 20.89 -5.61
N GLN A 91 -6.82 19.71 -5.30
CA GLN A 91 -7.58 18.54 -4.87
C GLN A 91 -8.28 18.77 -3.53
N VAL A 92 -7.58 19.35 -2.55
CA VAL A 92 -8.18 19.73 -1.25
C VAL A 92 -9.41 20.62 -1.49
N CYS A 93 -9.25 21.70 -2.26
CA CYS A 93 -10.31 22.66 -2.51
C CYS A 93 -11.50 22.04 -3.28
N ASN A 94 -11.22 21.22 -4.30
CA ASN A 94 -12.26 20.65 -5.15
C ASN A 94 -13.01 19.49 -4.52
N TYR A 95 -12.33 18.62 -3.77
CA TYR A 95 -12.96 17.42 -3.22
C TYR A 95 -13.67 17.67 -1.89
N PHE A 96 -13.23 18.66 -1.11
CA PHE A 96 -13.76 18.95 0.23
C PHE A 96 -14.56 20.25 0.31
N GLY A 97 -14.75 20.95 -0.81
CA GLY A 97 -15.54 22.18 -0.85
C GLY A 97 -14.89 23.34 -0.09
N ILE A 98 -13.56 23.39 -0.08
CA ILE A 98 -12.78 24.48 0.50
C ILE A 98 -12.51 25.53 -0.59
N THR A 99 -12.59 26.81 -0.24
CA THR A 99 -12.22 27.94 -1.11
C THR A 99 -11.14 28.80 -0.49
N ILE A 100 -10.41 29.53 -1.33
CA ILE A 100 -9.43 30.54 -0.95
C ILE A 100 -9.94 31.88 -1.47
N ASN A 101 -10.34 32.78 -0.57
CA ASN A 101 -10.98 34.06 -0.89
C ASN A 101 -12.19 33.92 -1.84
N GLY A 102 -13.02 32.91 -1.60
CA GLY A 102 -14.19 32.57 -2.41
C GLY A 102 -13.85 31.89 -3.75
N ILE A 103 -12.58 31.64 -4.03
CA ILE A 103 -12.11 31.03 -5.28
C ILE A 103 -11.70 29.59 -5.01
N ARG A 104 -12.09 28.69 -5.91
CA ARG A 104 -11.61 27.31 -5.93
C ARG A 104 -10.52 27.18 -7.01
N PRO A 105 -9.26 26.90 -6.63
CA PRO A 105 -8.20 26.62 -7.60
C PRO A 105 -8.64 25.49 -8.57
N PRO A 106 -8.41 25.63 -9.89
CA PRO A 106 -8.87 24.63 -10.85
C PRO A 106 -8.06 23.34 -10.74
N LEU A 107 -8.72 22.18 -10.88
CA LEU A 107 -8.01 20.92 -11.11
C LEU A 107 -7.36 20.91 -12.51
N PRO A 108 -6.32 20.08 -12.74
CA PRO A 108 -5.82 19.82 -14.09
C PRO A 108 -6.94 19.43 -15.04
N ALA A 109 -6.83 19.87 -16.30
CA ALA A 109 -7.85 19.61 -17.30
C ALA A 109 -8.00 18.10 -17.58
N PRO A 110 -9.16 17.64 -18.11
CA PRO A 110 -9.31 16.26 -18.53
C PRO A 110 -8.20 15.86 -19.53
N GLY A 111 -7.42 14.84 -19.18
CA GLY A 111 -6.28 14.37 -19.99
C GLY A 111 -4.91 14.90 -19.53
N GLU A 112 -4.88 15.88 -18.63
CA GLU A 112 -3.64 16.30 -17.96
C GLU A 112 -3.32 15.36 -16.79
N THR A 113 -2.02 15.11 -16.60
CA THR A 113 -1.53 14.31 -15.47
C THR A 113 -1.65 15.11 -14.18
N LEU A 114 -2.12 14.45 -13.12
CA LEU A 114 -2.04 15.03 -11.78
C LEU A 114 -0.56 15.28 -11.40
N PRO A 115 -0.29 16.20 -10.45
CA PRO A 115 1.05 16.36 -9.91
C PRO A 115 1.63 15.01 -9.45
N GLU A 116 2.95 14.84 -9.58
CA GLU A 116 3.63 13.59 -9.24
C GLU A 116 3.20 13.11 -7.85
N GLY A 117 2.74 11.85 -7.82
CA GLY A 117 2.32 11.23 -6.58
C GLY A 117 0.90 11.57 -6.08
N CYS A 118 0.14 12.41 -6.79
CA CYS A 118 -1.27 12.61 -6.50
C CYS A 118 -2.14 11.58 -7.28
N LYS A 119 -3.22 11.12 -6.66
CA LYS A 119 -4.20 10.19 -7.27
C LYS A 119 -5.55 10.86 -7.49
N ASP A 120 -6.38 10.32 -8.38
CA ASP A 120 -7.76 10.80 -8.55
C ASP A 120 -8.66 10.29 -7.42
N LEU A 121 -8.88 11.14 -6.41
CA LEU A 121 -9.70 10.84 -5.24
C LEU A 121 -11.16 11.31 -5.38
N SER A 122 -11.63 11.63 -6.59
CA SER A 122 -12.99 12.14 -6.84
C SER A 122 -14.11 11.09 -6.73
N GLY A 123 -13.75 9.80 -6.56
CA GLY A 123 -14.67 8.67 -6.61
C GLY A 123 -15.01 8.18 -8.03
N ARG A 124 -14.32 8.71 -9.05
CA ARG A 124 -14.40 8.20 -10.44
C ARG A 124 -13.42 7.07 -10.73
N THR A 125 -12.43 6.89 -9.85
CA THR A 125 -11.41 5.85 -9.96
C THR A 125 -11.55 4.89 -8.79
N THR A 126 -11.54 3.61 -9.11
CA THR A 126 -11.39 2.51 -8.15
C THR A 126 -9.95 2.04 -8.19
N PHE A 127 -9.34 1.95 -7.01
CA PHE A 127 -8.01 1.43 -6.78
C PHE A 127 -8.09 -0.05 -6.42
N TYR A 128 -7.18 -0.83 -6.97
CA TYR A 128 -6.96 -2.22 -6.62
C TYR A 128 -5.54 -2.36 -6.07
N ASP A 129 -5.42 -2.78 -4.81
CA ASP A 129 -4.15 -2.90 -4.10
C ASP A 129 -4.10 -4.23 -3.32
N ALA A 130 -3.04 -5.00 -3.54
CA ALA A 130 -2.77 -6.22 -2.79
C ALA A 130 -1.29 -6.30 -2.41
N TRP A 131 -1.01 -6.71 -1.17
CA TRP A 131 0.33 -6.76 -0.60
C TRP A 131 0.56 -8.08 0.12
N PHE A 132 1.68 -8.72 -0.17
CA PHE A 132 2.03 -10.05 0.32
C PHE A 132 3.48 -10.10 0.78
N SER A 133 3.72 -10.87 1.83
CA SER A 133 5.06 -11.29 2.24
C SER A 133 5.38 -12.62 1.58
N SER A 134 6.42 -12.67 0.75
CA SER A 134 6.71 -13.87 -0.05
C SER A 134 8.17 -14.01 -0.46
N GLY A 135 8.57 -15.26 -0.71
CA GLY A 135 9.83 -15.61 -1.34
C GLY A 135 9.79 -15.39 -2.86
N LEU A 136 10.95 -15.20 -3.46
CA LEU A 136 11.08 -14.96 -4.90
C LEU A 136 10.48 -16.09 -5.75
N ASP A 137 10.66 -17.35 -5.33
CA ASP A 137 10.18 -18.51 -6.09
C ASP A 137 8.64 -18.53 -6.17
N THR A 138 7.94 -18.23 -5.07
CA THR A 138 6.48 -18.14 -5.07
C THR A 138 6.00 -16.97 -5.94
N GLN A 139 6.69 -15.82 -5.89
CA GLN A 139 6.40 -14.68 -6.77
C GLN A 139 6.54 -15.07 -8.25
N LYS A 140 7.64 -15.74 -8.62
CA LYS A 140 7.87 -16.17 -10.01
C LYS A 140 6.82 -17.18 -10.49
N ARG A 141 6.44 -18.13 -9.64
CA ARG A 141 5.40 -19.12 -9.95
C ARG A 141 4.03 -18.46 -10.11
N PHE A 142 3.69 -17.48 -9.26
CA PHE A 142 2.48 -16.68 -9.40
C PHE A 142 2.46 -15.94 -10.73
N LEU A 143 3.53 -15.22 -11.08
CA LEU A 143 3.61 -14.45 -12.33
C LEU A 143 3.48 -15.37 -13.56
N THR A 144 4.13 -16.53 -13.52
CA THR A 144 4.02 -17.54 -14.59
C THR A 144 2.58 -18.03 -14.73
N ALA A 145 1.91 -18.32 -13.61
CA ALA A 145 0.52 -18.74 -13.61
C ALA A 145 -0.43 -17.62 -14.08
N ALA A 146 -0.12 -16.36 -13.76
CA ALA A 146 -0.89 -15.21 -14.22
C ALA A 146 -0.82 -15.10 -15.74
N LEU A 147 0.38 -15.12 -16.32
CA LEU A 147 0.54 -15.08 -17.78
C LEU A 147 -0.17 -16.23 -18.50
N ALA A 148 -0.19 -17.42 -17.90
CA ALA A 148 -0.93 -18.57 -18.45
C ALA A 148 -2.46 -18.42 -18.30
N ALA A 149 -2.94 -17.78 -17.23
CA ALA A 149 -4.37 -17.65 -16.94
C ALA A 149 -5.07 -16.56 -17.78
N PHE A 150 -4.31 -15.61 -18.32
CA PHE A 150 -4.80 -14.48 -19.10
C PHE A 150 -4.22 -14.49 -20.52
N PRO A 151 -4.91 -15.11 -21.50
CA PRO A 151 -4.50 -15.07 -22.90
C PRO A 151 -4.32 -13.61 -23.37
N GLY A 152 -3.22 -13.34 -24.09
CA GLY A 152 -2.85 -12.00 -24.54
C GLY A 152 -2.08 -11.18 -23.51
N ALA A 153 -2.01 -11.59 -22.24
CA ALA A 153 -1.29 -10.84 -21.22
C ALA A 153 0.19 -10.66 -21.58
N THR A 154 0.67 -9.43 -21.46
CA THR A 154 2.06 -9.08 -21.77
C THR A 154 2.77 -8.67 -20.50
N LEU A 155 3.86 -9.37 -20.16
CA LEU A 155 4.77 -8.97 -19.09
C LEU A 155 5.75 -7.94 -19.63
N MET A 156 5.90 -6.84 -18.91
CA MET A 156 6.86 -5.79 -19.25
C MET A 156 7.63 -5.35 -18.01
N GLN A 157 8.80 -4.79 -18.21
CA GLN A 157 9.55 -4.11 -17.15
C GLN A 157 9.94 -2.70 -17.60
N PRO A 158 10.06 -1.74 -16.67
CA PRO A 158 10.49 -0.39 -16.97
C PRO A 158 11.94 -0.36 -17.46
N ILE A 159 12.21 0.61 -18.32
CA ILE A 159 13.53 1.09 -18.70
C ILE A 159 13.76 2.38 -17.92
N PHE A 160 14.83 2.43 -17.15
CA PHE A 160 15.18 3.60 -16.34
C PHE A 160 16.29 4.41 -17.00
N ASP A 161 16.10 5.73 -17.04
CA ASP A 161 17.17 6.71 -17.16
C ASP A 161 17.33 7.41 -15.81
N GLN A 162 18.46 7.16 -15.15
CA GLN A 162 18.70 7.51 -13.74
C GLN A 162 17.62 6.92 -12.82
N PHE A 163 16.63 7.72 -12.45
CA PHE A 163 15.52 7.37 -11.56
C PHE A 163 14.15 7.56 -12.20
N LYS A 164 14.11 7.84 -13.51
CA LYS A 164 12.87 8.08 -14.26
C LYS A 164 12.61 6.93 -15.21
N THR A 165 11.37 6.46 -15.24
CA THR A 165 10.91 5.53 -16.27
C THR A 165 10.81 6.26 -17.61
N VAL A 166 11.58 5.81 -18.60
CA VAL A 166 11.58 6.37 -19.96
C VAL A 166 10.89 5.48 -20.98
N GLY A 167 10.50 4.27 -20.58
CA GLY A 167 9.80 3.32 -21.42
C GLY A 167 9.71 1.96 -20.75
N TYR A 168 9.27 0.96 -21.53
CA TYR A 168 9.06 -0.41 -21.08
C TYR A 168 9.56 -1.38 -22.14
N ARG A 169 10.17 -2.48 -21.69
CA ARG A 169 10.52 -3.60 -22.57
C ARG A 169 9.65 -4.81 -22.26
N VAL A 170 9.23 -5.54 -23.29
CA VAL A 170 8.53 -6.81 -23.14
C VAL A 170 9.49 -7.87 -22.61
N CYS A 171 9.02 -8.64 -21.64
CA CYS A 171 9.71 -9.77 -21.05
C CYS A 171 9.02 -11.06 -21.51
N PRO A 172 9.65 -11.88 -22.39
CA PRO A 172 9.03 -13.09 -22.90
C PRO A 172 8.67 -14.11 -21.82
N THR A 173 9.45 -14.11 -20.72
CA THR A 173 9.20 -14.97 -19.56
C THR A 173 9.56 -14.24 -18.28
N VAL A 174 9.04 -14.73 -17.15
CA VAL A 174 9.36 -14.23 -15.81
C VAL A 174 10.87 -14.28 -15.52
N GLU A 175 11.58 -15.27 -16.08
CA GLU A 175 13.04 -15.42 -15.88
C GLU A 175 13.86 -14.33 -16.57
N THR A 176 13.28 -13.57 -17.50
CA THR A 176 13.95 -12.45 -18.16
C THR A 176 13.83 -11.12 -17.42
N LEU A 177 13.10 -11.09 -16.31
CA LEU A 177 12.99 -9.91 -15.45
C LEU A 177 14.33 -9.60 -14.79
N THR A 178 14.71 -8.32 -14.80
CA THR A 178 15.93 -7.83 -14.13
C THR A 178 15.65 -6.68 -13.15
N SER A 179 14.38 -6.36 -12.94
CA SER A 179 13.92 -5.23 -12.14
C SER A 179 12.90 -5.74 -11.13
N ASP A 180 12.96 -5.22 -9.90
CA ASP A 180 11.95 -5.49 -8.88
C ASP A 180 10.60 -4.83 -9.24
N PHE A 181 10.60 -3.86 -10.15
CA PHE A 181 9.41 -3.26 -10.74
C PHE A 181 9.10 -3.92 -12.08
N SER A 182 7.85 -4.32 -12.28
CA SER A 182 7.34 -4.83 -13.56
C SER A 182 5.87 -4.48 -13.69
N LEU A 183 5.28 -4.76 -14.85
CA LEU A 183 3.84 -4.68 -15.03
C LEU A 183 3.35 -5.84 -15.90
N ILE A 184 2.10 -6.21 -15.70
CA ILE A 184 1.35 -7.07 -16.60
C ILE A 184 0.24 -6.22 -17.21
N VAL A 185 0.19 -6.15 -18.54
CA VAL A 185 -0.99 -5.65 -19.23
C VAL A 185 -1.91 -6.83 -19.52
N LEU A 186 -3.12 -6.82 -18.97
CA LEU A 186 -4.17 -7.78 -19.31
C LEU A 186 -4.95 -7.25 -20.52
N GLY A 187 -4.70 -7.85 -21.67
CA GLY A 187 -5.27 -7.45 -22.96
C GLY A 187 -4.27 -7.70 -24.08
N GLU A 188 -4.74 -7.79 -25.32
CA GLU A 188 -3.86 -7.96 -26.49
C GLU A 188 -3.23 -6.62 -26.88
N LEU A 189 -1.97 -6.42 -26.48
CA LEU A 189 -1.21 -5.26 -26.94
C LEU A 189 -0.87 -5.40 -28.43
N THR A 190 -1.17 -4.37 -29.21
CA THR A 190 -0.72 -4.28 -30.60
C THR A 190 0.78 -4.02 -30.68
N GLU A 191 1.42 -4.41 -31.78
CA GLU A 191 2.83 -4.10 -32.05
C GLU A 191 3.11 -2.60 -31.98
N ASN A 192 2.18 -1.77 -32.46
CA ASN A 192 2.29 -0.31 -32.38
C ASN A 192 2.27 0.19 -30.94
N THR A 193 1.40 -0.38 -30.09
CA THR A 193 1.35 -0.04 -28.66
C THR A 193 2.66 -0.41 -27.98
N ILE A 194 3.19 -1.61 -28.26
CA ILE A 194 4.47 -2.08 -27.71
C ILE A 194 5.62 -1.16 -28.16
N ALA A 195 5.68 -0.81 -29.45
CA ALA A 195 6.71 0.08 -30.00
C ALA A 195 6.66 1.48 -29.36
N ARG A 196 5.47 2.01 -29.12
CA ARG A 196 5.29 3.29 -28.41
C ARG A 196 5.78 3.21 -26.96
N LEU A 197 5.35 2.18 -26.23
CA LEU A 197 5.73 1.98 -24.83
C LEU A 197 7.23 1.77 -24.63
N ALA A 198 7.98 1.38 -25.66
CA ALA A 198 9.44 1.29 -25.60
C ALA A 198 10.13 2.66 -25.38
N HIS A 199 9.44 3.75 -25.68
CA HIS A 199 10.00 5.12 -25.63
C HIS A 199 9.17 6.10 -24.80
N GLU A 200 8.02 5.66 -24.30
CA GLU A 200 7.10 6.50 -23.54
C GLU A 200 6.67 5.78 -22.25
N PRO A 201 6.63 6.49 -21.11
CA PRO A 201 6.07 5.92 -19.89
C PRO A 201 4.57 5.67 -20.08
N LEU A 202 4.13 4.48 -19.69
CA LEU A 202 2.72 4.12 -19.60
C LEU A 202 2.02 4.93 -18.50
N TRP A 203 1.00 5.69 -18.89
CA TRP A 203 0.01 6.23 -17.96
C TRP A 203 -1.26 5.35 -18.06
N ASP A 204 -1.76 4.87 -16.93
CA ASP A 204 -2.86 3.87 -16.84
C ASP A 204 -4.15 4.24 -17.60
N ARG A 205 -4.31 5.51 -17.97
CA ARG A 205 -5.48 6.03 -18.68
C ARG A 205 -5.38 5.93 -20.21
N GLU A 206 -4.21 5.65 -20.79
CA GLU A 206 -4.02 5.76 -22.24
C GLU A 206 -4.26 4.48 -23.05
N THR A 207 -4.12 3.30 -22.46
CA THR A 207 -4.19 2.05 -23.24
C THR A 207 -5.60 1.49 -23.37
N GLY A 208 -6.54 1.91 -22.53
CA GLY A 208 -7.85 1.25 -22.42
C GLY A 208 -7.79 -0.14 -21.77
N ASP A 209 -6.63 -0.80 -21.80
CA ASP A 209 -6.34 -2.09 -21.18
C ASP A 209 -6.27 -2.05 -19.65
N CYS A 210 -6.35 -3.22 -19.03
CA CYS A 210 -6.18 -3.38 -17.58
C CYS A 210 -4.69 -3.55 -17.26
N VAL A 211 -4.05 -2.46 -16.82
CA VAL A 211 -2.63 -2.44 -16.43
C VAL A 211 -2.51 -2.82 -14.96
N ILE A 212 -1.63 -3.79 -14.67
CA ILE A 212 -1.30 -4.23 -13.33
C ILE A 212 0.17 -3.93 -13.07
N HIS A 213 0.44 -3.01 -12.17
CA HIS A 213 1.78 -2.75 -11.67
C HIS A 213 2.16 -3.76 -10.61
N LEU A 214 3.39 -4.24 -10.69
CA LEU A 214 3.93 -5.27 -9.83
C LEU A 214 5.20 -4.75 -9.16
N ARG A 215 5.26 -4.94 -7.85
CA ARG A 215 6.50 -4.81 -7.09
C ARG A 215 6.87 -6.17 -6.54
N THR A 216 8.09 -6.58 -6.82
CA THR A 216 8.67 -7.85 -6.37
C THR A 216 9.87 -7.57 -5.48
N SER A 217 10.40 -8.60 -4.85
CA SER A 217 11.66 -8.51 -4.11
C SER A 217 12.47 -9.75 -4.42
N GLY A 218 13.76 -9.57 -4.71
CA GLY A 218 14.64 -10.69 -5.05
C GLY A 218 15.04 -10.76 -6.52
N ILE A 219 14.39 -10.00 -7.42
CA ILE A 219 14.71 -10.04 -8.86
C ILE A 219 15.98 -9.25 -9.13
N GLN A 220 15.99 -7.98 -8.74
CA GLN A 220 17.13 -7.10 -9.00
C GLN A 220 18.25 -7.32 -7.98
N TYR A 221 17.87 -7.54 -6.72
CA TYR A 221 18.80 -7.76 -5.62
C TYR A 221 18.31 -8.92 -4.76
N PRO A 222 19.22 -9.80 -4.27
CA PRO A 222 18.84 -10.85 -3.33
C PRO A 222 18.12 -10.29 -2.11
N ILE A 223 17.09 -11.01 -1.67
CA ILE A 223 16.38 -10.70 -0.41
C ILE A 223 17.40 -10.77 0.73
N ARG A 224 17.43 -9.73 1.56
CA ARG A 224 18.35 -9.62 2.70
C ARG A 224 17.62 -9.88 4.01
N LYS A 225 18.37 -10.31 5.03
CA LYS A 225 17.89 -10.36 6.41
C LYS A 225 17.41 -8.99 6.87
N TYR A 226 16.35 -8.96 7.66
CA TYR A 226 15.96 -7.75 8.38
C TYR A 226 17.06 -7.36 9.36
N GLY A 227 17.37 -6.06 9.40
CA GLY A 227 18.48 -5.53 10.19
C GLY A 227 18.21 -5.42 11.69
N ASN A 228 17.11 -5.99 12.21
CA ASN A 228 16.81 -5.97 13.63
C ASN A 228 17.27 -7.27 14.31
N ASP A 229 18.10 -7.15 15.33
CA ASP A 229 18.64 -8.29 16.11
C ASP A 229 17.67 -8.78 17.20
N ASP A 230 16.36 -8.64 17.00
CA ASP A 230 15.37 -8.88 18.05
C ASP A 230 15.36 -10.34 18.51
N ALA A 231 15.51 -11.31 17.59
CA ALA A 231 15.60 -12.73 17.94
C ALA A 231 16.80 -13.05 18.83
N GLU A 232 18.00 -12.55 18.48
CA GLU A 232 19.21 -12.74 19.28
C GLU A 232 19.10 -12.09 20.66
N ARG A 233 18.51 -10.90 20.72
CA ARG A 233 18.27 -10.21 22.00
C ARG A 233 17.32 -10.99 22.89
N LEU A 234 16.24 -11.55 22.33
CA LEU A 234 15.28 -12.35 23.09
C LEU A 234 15.82 -13.71 23.52
N ARG A 235 16.75 -14.29 22.77
CA ARG A 235 17.45 -15.52 23.17
C ARG A 235 18.12 -15.37 24.53
N GLY A 236 18.78 -14.23 24.77
CA GLY A 236 19.40 -13.92 26.06
C GLY A 236 18.40 -13.75 27.21
N VAL A 237 17.21 -13.21 26.93
CA VAL A 237 16.17 -12.95 27.94
C VAL A 237 15.39 -14.21 28.29
N LEU A 238 15.04 -15.02 27.30
CA LEU A 238 14.17 -16.19 27.46
C LEU A 238 14.95 -17.47 27.79
N GLY A 239 16.27 -17.47 27.61
CA GLY A 239 17.09 -18.67 27.80
C GLY A 239 16.77 -19.80 26.81
N ARG A 240 16.06 -19.50 25.72
CA ARG A 240 15.72 -20.43 24.64
C ARG A 240 15.99 -19.80 23.28
N THR A 241 16.30 -20.62 22.29
CA THR A 241 16.44 -20.16 20.91
C THR A 241 15.07 -19.84 20.33
N ILE A 242 14.99 -18.74 19.58
CA ILE A 242 13.86 -18.43 18.73
C ILE A 242 14.39 -18.04 17.35
N TYR A 243 13.63 -18.38 16.32
CA TYR A 243 13.91 -18.01 14.94
C TYR A 243 12.75 -17.17 14.42
N VAL A 244 13.05 -16.10 13.70
CA VAL A 244 12.06 -15.19 13.14
C VAL A 244 12.18 -15.18 11.63
N ALA A 245 11.07 -15.38 10.93
CA ALA A 245 11.03 -15.32 9.48
C ALA A 245 11.62 -13.96 9.00
N GLY A 246 12.43 -13.98 7.95
CA GLY A 246 13.14 -12.82 7.44
C GLY A 246 14.41 -12.43 8.21
N GLN A 247 14.70 -13.03 9.37
CA GLN A 247 15.96 -12.82 10.12
C GLN A 247 16.96 -13.98 9.95
N VAL A 248 16.55 -15.08 9.32
CA VAL A 248 17.33 -16.31 9.14
C VAL A 248 17.42 -16.70 7.67
N ASP A 249 18.53 -17.33 7.27
CA ASP A 249 18.80 -17.63 5.85
C ASP A 249 17.82 -18.63 5.24
N ASP A 250 17.26 -19.53 6.06
CA ASP A 250 16.34 -20.59 5.62
C ASP A 250 14.88 -20.12 5.48
N CYS A 251 14.58 -18.85 5.82
CA CYS A 251 13.25 -18.26 5.64
C CYS A 251 13.33 -16.76 5.32
N LEU A 252 14.03 -16.40 4.24
CA LEU A 252 14.02 -15.02 3.74
C LEU A 252 12.80 -14.77 2.86
N TYR A 253 12.13 -13.64 3.09
CA TYR A 253 11.02 -13.17 2.27
C TYR A 253 11.05 -11.65 2.09
N GLY A 254 10.50 -11.19 0.98
CA GLY A 254 10.39 -9.78 0.63
C GLY A 254 8.94 -9.36 0.42
N SER A 255 8.78 -8.15 -0.12
CA SER A 255 7.47 -7.62 -0.49
C SER A 255 7.10 -8.05 -1.89
N PHE A 256 5.88 -8.55 -2.05
CA PHE A 256 5.21 -8.65 -3.34
C PHE A 256 3.95 -7.79 -3.29
N SER A 257 3.76 -6.91 -4.27
CA SER A 257 2.55 -6.10 -4.33
C SER A 257 2.03 -5.95 -5.76
N VAL A 258 0.71 -5.83 -5.84
CA VAL A 258 -0.07 -5.77 -7.06
C VAL A 258 -0.95 -4.54 -6.99
N HIS A 259 -0.86 -3.68 -7.99
CA HIS A 259 -1.57 -2.40 -8.03
C HIS A 259 -2.25 -2.20 -9.38
N SER A 260 -3.48 -1.71 -9.39
CA SER A 260 -4.18 -1.32 -10.61
C SER A 260 -5.18 -0.20 -10.32
N GLU A 261 -5.50 0.58 -11.35
CA GLU A 261 -6.49 1.66 -11.28
C GLU A 261 -7.46 1.55 -12.46
N PHE A 262 -8.75 1.77 -12.19
CA PHE A 262 -9.77 1.71 -13.22
C PHE A 262 -10.95 2.63 -12.94
N SER A 263 -11.71 2.97 -13.99
CA SER A 263 -12.92 3.77 -13.85
C SER A 263 -13.94 3.05 -12.97
N THR A 264 -14.51 3.76 -12.01
CA THR A 264 -15.56 3.23 -11.15
C THR A 264 -16.76 2.79 -12.00
N GLY A 265 -17.19 1.54 -11.82
CA GLY A 265 -18.24 0.92 -12.62
C GLY A 265 -17.76 0.17 -13.87
N ASP A 266 -16.45 0.12 -14.15
CA ASP A 266 -15.90 -0.73 -15.21
C ASP A 266 -15.97 -2.22 -14.82
N ALA A 267 -17.09 -2.83 -15.17
CA ALA A 267 -17.37 -4.23 -14.86
C ALA A 267 -16.40 -5.21 -15.54
N SER A 268 -15.83 -4.83 -16.69
CA SER A 268 -14.88 -5.66 -17.43
C SER A 268 -13.56 -5.76 -16.67
N ARG A 269 -12.98 -4.61 -16.28
CA ARG A 269 -11.74 -4.56 -15.48
C ARG A 269 -11.94 -5.19 -14.11
N GLN A 270 -13.08 -4.94 -13.47
CA GLN A 270 -13.41 -5.58 -12.20
C GLN A 270 -13.45 -7.12 -12.33
N SER A 271 -14.04 -7.66 -13.40
CA SER A 271 -14.09 -9.12 -13.63
C SER A 271 -12.69 -9.72 -13.85
N LEU A 272 -11.82 -9.01 -14.57
CA LEU A 272 -10.43 -9.44 -14.77
C LEU A 272 -9.65 -9.49 -13.44
N LEU A 273 -9.79 -8.45 -12.61
CA LEU A 273 -9.14 -8.38 -11.30
C LEU A 273 -9.72 -9.41 -10.32
N GLN A 274 -11.02 -9.72 -10.37
CA GLN A 274 -11.60 -10.81 -9.58
C GLN A 274 -11.02 -12.19 -9.97
N LYS A 275 -10.75 -12.40 -11.25
CA LYS A 275 -10.07 -13.62 -11.71
C LYS A 275 -8.61 -13.66 -11.22
N LEU A 276 -7.93 -12.52 -11.19
CA LEU A 276 -6.59 -12.38 -10.62
C LEU A 276 -6.60 -12.65 -9.12
N ASP A 277 -7.62 -12.17 -8.40
CA ASP A 277 -7.80 -12.42 -6.97
C ASP A 277 -7.89 -13.91 -6.67
N GLY A 278 -8.69 -14.65 -7.43
CA GLY A 278 -8.79 -16.09 -7.30
C GLY A 278 -7.48 -16.83 -7.62
N LEU A 279 -6.55 -16.22 -8.37
CA LEU A 279 -5.21 -16.75 -8.55
C LEU A 279 -4.31 -16.38 -7.37
N LEU A 280 -4.33 -15.13 -6.91
CA LEU A 280 -3.60 -14.67 -5.74
C LEU A 280 -3.94 -15.52 -4.51
N ASP A 281 -5.21 -15.83 -4.27
CA ASP A 281 -5.65 -16.63 -3.12
C ASP A 281 -5.13 -18.07 -3.14
N LYS A 282 -4.81 -18.60 -4.33
CA LYS A 282 -4.18 -19.94 -4.46
C LYS A 282 -2.70 -19.91 -4.11
N PHE A 283 -2.02 -18.81 -4.40
CA PHE A 283 -0.57 -18.65 -4.16
C PHE A 283 -0.28 -18.04 -2.78
N PHE A 284 -1.21 -17.27 -2.25
CA PHE A 284 -1.13 -16.56 -0.98
C PHE A 284 -2.43 -16.78 -0.21
N PRO A 285 -2.64 -18.00 0.34
CA PRO A 285 -3.86 -18.29 1.10
C PRO A 285 -3.98 -17.39 2.32
N ALA A 286 -5.22 -17.11 2.69
CA ALA A 286 -5.55 -16.44 3.93
C ALA A 286 -5.20 -17.35 5.12
N CYS A 287 -4.47 -16.79 6.08
CA CYS A 287 -3.99 -17.45 7.28
C CYS A 287 -4.37 -16.62 8.50
N GLN A 288 -4.78 -17.30 9.56
CA GLN A 288 -5.03 -16.66 10.85
C GLN A 288 -3.68 -16.37 11.52
N ILE A 289 -3.49 -15.15 12.00
CA ILE A 289 -2.37 -14.80 12.85
C ILE A 289 -2.84 -14.74 14.29
N ASP A 290 -2.17 -15.53 15.13
CA ASP A 290 -2.35 -15.55 16.57
C ASP A 290 -1.14 -14.92 17.26
N PHE A 291 -1.43 -14.20 18.34
CA PHE A 291 -0.43 -13.54 19.16
C PHE A 291 -0.23 -14.27 20.47
N PHE A 292 1.02 -14.35 20.89
CA PHE A 292 1.40 -15.01 22.13
C PHE A 292 2.20 -14.04 22.98
N ASP A 293 1.82 -13.88 24.25
CA ASP A 293 2.61 -13.12 25.21
C ASP A 293 3.98 -13.77 25.38
N LEU A 294 5.03 -12.98 25.21
CA LEU A 294 6.38 -13.49 25.14
C LEU A 294 6.84 -14.15 26.45
N LYS A 295 6.34 -13.66 27.59
CA LYS A 295 6.78 -14.06 28.93
C LYS A 295 6.08 -15.34 29.40
N THR A 296 4.78 -15.43 29.14
CA THR A 296 3.90 -16.52 29.60
C THR A 296 3.73 -17.60 28.54
N GLY A 297 3.94 -17.27 27.26
CA GLY A 297 3.67 -18.16 26.13
C GLY A 297 2.17 -18.40 25.90
N GLN A 298 1.29 -17.67 26.58
CA GLN A 298 -0.15 -17.79 26.41
C GLN A 298 -0.64 -16.99 25.21
N MET A 299 -1.62 -17.54 24.50
CA MET A 299 -2.26 -16.88 23.37
C MET A 299 -3.13 -15.70 23.85
N GLU A 300 -2.99 -14.55 23.20
CA GLU A 300 -3.81 -13.36 23.42
C GLU A 300 -5.11 -13.48 22.59
N GLN A 301 -6.27 -13.60 23.23
CA GLN A 301 -7.53 -13.88 22.54
C GLN A 301 -8.13 -12.70 21.73
N GLU A 302 -7.69 -11.46 21.96
CA GLU A 302 -8.38 -10.27 21.43
C GLU A 302 -7.80 -9.72 20.10
N ASP A 303 -6.66 -10.26 19.65
CA ASP A 303 -5.82 -9.62 18.62
C ASP A 303 -5.60 -10.44 17.35
N SER A 304 -6.38 -11.50 17.16
CA SER A 304 -6.23 -12.33 15.96
C SER A 304 -6.69 -11.57 14.71
N PHE A 305 -5.92 -11.67 13.62
CA PHE A 305 -6.33 -11.15 12.31
C PHE A 305 -5.85 -12.02 11.16
N VAL A 306 -6.53 -11.90 10.02
CA VAL A 306 -6.24 -12.70 8.83
C VAL A 306 -5.27 -11.96 7.92
N MET A 307 -4.29 -12.68 7.40
CA MET A 307 -3.30 -12.19 6.44
C MET A 307 -3.04 -13.23 5.35
N HIS A 308 -2.64 -12.78 4.17
CA HIS A 308 -2.25 -13.67 3.08
C HIS A 308 -0.73 -13.92 3.10
N PHE A 309 -0.32 -15.19 3.18
CA PHE A 309 1.09 -15.57 3.25
C PHE A 309 1.51 -16.52 2.15
N ASP A 310 2.79 -16.44 1.80
CA ASP A 310 3.45 -17.48 1.04
C ASP A 310 3.42 -18.82 1.81
N PRO A 311 2.91 -19.91 1.20
CA PRO A 311 2.88 -21.24 1.81
C PRO A 311 4.26 -21.74 2.27
N ALA A 312 5.35 -21.26 1.66
CA ALA A 312 6.71 -21.60 2.09
C ALA A 312 7.03 -21.01 3.49
N ILE A 313 6.56 -19.81 3.79
CA ILE A 313 6.69 -19.20 5.12
C ILE A 313 5.88 -19.99 6.13
N VAL A 314 4.64 -20.35 5.79
CA VAL A 314 3.77 -21.16 6.67
C VAL A 314 4.40 -22.52 6.96
N SER A 315 4.85 -23.23 5.92
CA SER A 315 5.54 -24.51 6.07
C SER A 315 6.81 -24.40 6.92
N TRP A 316 7.54 -23.29 6.82
CA TRP A 316 8.70 -23.04 7.67
C TRP A 316 8.29 -22.85 9.14
N LEU A 317 7.24 -22.08 9.43
CA LEU A 317 6.71 -21.88 10.79
C LEU A 317 6.18 -23.18 11.42
N ASP A 318 5.61 -24.08 10.61
CA ASP A 318 5.07 -25.36 11.09
C ASP A 318 6.15 -26.40 11.41
N ALA A 319 7.34 -26.25 10.83
CA ALA A 319 8.45 -27.17 11.03
C ALA A 319 9.14 -27.07 12.41
N GLY A 320 8.79 -26.08 13.25
CA GLY A 320 9.33 -25.99 14.61
C GLY A 320 8.55 -25.05 15.54
N PRO A 321 8.42 -25.36 16.85
CA PRO A 321 7.74 -24.50 17.83
C PRO A 321 8.55 -23.26 18.23
N ASP A 322 9.82 -23.19 17.83
CA ASP A 322 10.75 -22.09 18.02
C ASP A 322 10.75 -21.08 16.87
N ARG A 323 9.90 -21.28 15.86
CA ARG A 323 9.82 -20.47 14.64
C ARG A 323 8.61 -19.54 14.69
N TRP A 324 8.87 -18.27 14.47
CA TRP A 324 7.90 -17.19 14.65
C TRP A 324 7.87 -16.29 13.42
N LEU A 325 6.71 -15.71 13.15
CA LEU A 325 6.54 -14.80 12.02
C LEU A 325 7.19 -13.45 12.31
N SER A 326 6.91 -12.89 13.49
CA SER A 326 7.43 -11.58 13.89
C SER A 326 7.44 -11.44 15.42
N ILE A 327 8.18 -10.43 15.88
CA ILE A 327 8.16 -9.93 17.25
C ILE A 327 7.55 -8.53 17.20
N GLU A 328 6.53 -8.28 18.00
CA GLU A 328 5.88 -6.96 18.11
C GLU A 328 6.00 -6.42 19.53
N ASN A 329 6.19 -5.11 19.70
CA ASN A 329 6.23 -4.46 21.02
C ASN A 329 4.90 -3.73 21.29
N LYS A 330 4.15 -4.13 22.33
CA LYS A 330 3.06 -3.32 22.92
C LYS A 330 3.65 -2.41 24.00
N GLY A 331 4.01 -1.17 23.68
CA GLY A 331 4.39 -0.20 24.73
C GLY A 331 4.89 1.15 24.21
N ASP A 332 4.53 2.21 24.93
CA ASP A 332 5.04 3.57 24.73
C ASP A 332 6.57 3.59 24.88
N TRP A 333 7.21 4.38 24.01
CA TRP A 333 8.67 4.50 23.83
C TRP A 333 9.48 4.89 25.08
N GLN A 334 8.87 5.05 26.25
CA GLN A 334 9.48 5.55 27.49
C GLN A 334 9.67 4.52 28.62
N SER A 335 9.30 3.24 28.46
CA SER A 335 9.52 2.20 29.49
C SER A 335 10.48 1.11 28.99
N PRO A 336 11.39 0.56 29.82
CA PRO A 336 12.54 -0.19 29.33
C PRO A 336 12.08 -1.44 28.58
N ARG A 337 12.56 -1.52 27.34
CA ARG A 337 12.52 -2.61 26.36
C ARG A 337 11.94 -3.92 26.92
N PHE A 338 10.86 -4.41 26.29
CA PHE A 338 10.24 -5.74 26.43
C PHE A 338 9.04 -5.89 27.38
N ALA A 339 8.62 -4.85 28.11
CA ALA A 339 7.32 -4.88 28.79
C ALA A 339 6.20 -4.75 27.74
N GLY A 340 5.68 -5.88 27.25
CA GLY A 340 4.57 -5.96 26.28
C GLY A 340 4.93 -6.54 24.91
N SER A 341 6.08 -7.19 24.74
CA SER A 341 6.38 -7.85 23.47
C SER A 341 5.54 -9.12 23.27
N ARG A 342 5.07 -9.36 22.04
CA ARG A 342 4.31 -10.55 21.64
C ARG A 342 4.92 -11.20 20.42
N LEU A 343 4.68 -12.51 20.28
CA LEU A 343 5.10 -13.29 19.13
C LEU A 343 3.89 -13.58 18.25
N ALA A 344 4.05 -13.40 16.94
CA ALA A 344 3.04 -13.75 15.95
C ALA A 344 3.31 -15.14 15.37
N ARG A 345 2.28 -15.98 15.26
CA ARG A 345 2.36 -17.27 14.56
C ARG A 345 1.12 -17.46 13.68
N VAL A 346 1.32 -18.11 12.54
CA VAL A 346 0.23 -18.57 11.68
C VAL A 346 -0.42 -19.80 12.32
N THR A 347 -1.75 -19.82 12.39
CA THR A 347 -2.54 -21.02 12.73
C THR A 347 -3.44 -21.41 11.56
N SER A 348 -3.64 -22.73 11.40
CA SER A 348 -4.45 -23.33 10.33
C SER A 348 -5.89 -23.60 10.78
#